data_AF-A0AAV1C963-F1
#
_entry.id   AF-A0AAV1C963-F1
#
_cell.length_a   1.000
_cell.length_b   1.000
_cell.length_c   1.000
_cell.angle_alpha   90.00
_cell.angle_beta   90.00
_cell.angle_gamma   90.00
#
_symmetry.space_group_name_H-M   'P 1'
#
loop_
_entity.id
_entity.type
_entity.pdbx_description
1 polymer ?
#
loop_
_entity_poly.entity_id
_entity_poly.type
_entity_poly.pdbx_seq_one_letter_code
_entity_poly.pdbx_strand_id
1 'polypeptide(L)'
;MGSYNYYKMFGCFNRKFKISESEPPPDVMNAFRRYSEGGAHMSADQFARFLVEYQGEEGCTVADADRIMHEVIQRRHHLTKYTRRGLSLEDFFYYLFQDDLNPPLPSQVHHDMTAPLQHYFIYTGHNSYLTGNQLSSDCSEIPIIKALERGVRGIELDLWPNSAKDNVHVLHGRTLTTPVTLYKCLKSIKEHAFVKSPYPVIITLEDHLTPDLQAKVAEMVTQVFGDMLYYPEAVSLEFPSPEALKHRIILSTKPPKEYLETKQNKEDGVSPLGKDSFEEEFFKKETPTQSETDAKYDSDLDDEDGDFQNQKASQQAPPEYKRLIGIHACKAKHGVRHALVTASDKVKRLSLNEQELEKAAASCGTDVVRFTQRNILRVFPKGTRVTSSNFHPMMGWTHGAQMLAFNMQGYGKCLWMMHGMFRANGGCGYVKKPDFLMNRGPYNELFDPKRPVVVRKTLKVSVYLGDGWRLDFSHTHFDSFSPPDFYTKVSRHISFHCYT
;
A
#
# COMPACT_ATOMS: atom_id res chain seq x y z
N MET A 1 34.99 4.63 -30.40
CA MET A 1 34.24 5.01 -31.63
C MET A 1 32.84 5.36 -31.19
N GLY A 2 32.27 6.51 -31.59
CA GLY A 2 30.92 6.87 -31.17
C GLY A 2 29.86 5.98 -31.80
N SER A 3 28.86 5.57 -31.03
CA SER A 3 27.67 4.90 -31.56
C SER A 3 26.71 5.95 -32.16
N TYR A 4 25.98 5.58 -33.22
CA TYR A 4 25.09 6.49 -33.94
C TYR A 4 23.72 5.86 -34.15
N ASN A 5 22.66 6.59 -33.81
CA ASN A 5 21.30 6.24 -34.19
C ASN A 5 20.98 6.84 -35.57
N TYR A 6 20.33 6.05 -36.42
CA TYR A 6 19.97 6.40 -37.79
C TYR A 6 18.45 6.52 -37.90
N TYR A 7 17.94 7.72 -38.13
CA TYR A 7 16.51 8.00 -38.33
C TYR A 7 16.24 8.19 -39.83
N LYS A 8 15.32 7.40 -40.39
CA LYS A 8 15.05 7.35 -41.84
C LYS A 8 13.94 8.32 -42.23
N MET A 9 14.34 9.54 -42.57
CA MET A 9 13.46 10.58 -43.14
C MET A 9 13.11 10.26 -44.60
N PHE A 10 11.82 10.34 -44.94
CA PHE A 10 11.31 10.33 -46.33
C PHE A 10 11.94 9.28 -47.26
N GLY A 11 12.08 8.04 -46.81
CA GLY A 11 12.54 6.89 -47.62
C GLY A 11 14.04 6.87 -47.98
N CYS A 12 14.68 8.03 -48.12
CA CYS A 12 16.02 8.16 -48.73
C CYS A 12 17.05 8.89 -47.85
N PHE A 13 16.62 9.62 -46.81
CA PHE A 13 17.49 10.51 -46.04
C PHE A 13 17.70 9.99 -44.62
N ASN A 14 18.95 9.66 -44.25
CA ASN A 14 19.28 9.19 -42.90
C ASN A 14 19.82 10.33 -42.04
N ARG A 15 19.05 10.76 -41.02
CA ARG A 15 19.52 11.71 -40.00
C ARG A 15 20.29 10.94 -38.93
N LYS A 16 21.57 11.30 -38.74
CA LYS A 16 22.46 10.69 -37.74
C LYS A 16 22.41 11.47 -36.44
N PHE A 17 22.12 10.81 -35.34
CA PHE A 17 22.33 11.34 -33.99
C PHE A 17 23.53 10.63 -33.36
N LYS A 18 24.54 11.40 -32.94
CA LYS A 18 25.70 10.88 -32.22
C LYS A 18 25.29 10.57 -30.79
N ILE A 19 25.41 9.31 -30.37
CA ILE A 19 25.35 8.96 -28.96
C ILE A 19 26.73 9.33 -28.39
N SER A 20 26.81 10.39 -27.59
CA SER A 20 27.92 10.56 -26.67
C SER A 20 27.72 9.61 -25.49
N GLU A 21 28.72 8.80 -25.18
CA GLU A 21 28.84 8.24 -23.83
C GLU A 21 28.81 9.42 -22.85
N SER A 22 28.00 9.34 -21.81
CA SER A 22 27.85 10.44 -20.85
C SER A 22 29.15 10.61 -20.08
N GLU A 23 29.78 11.77 -20.19
CA GLU A 23 30.95 12.09 -19.36
C GLU A 23 30.52 12.30 -17.89
N PRO A 24 31.37 11.97 -16.90
CA PRO A 24 31.05 12.18 -15.49
C PRO A 24 30.76 13.67 -15.20
N PRO A 25 29.62 14.01 -14.57
CA PRO A 25 29.32 15.40 -14.22
C PRO A 25 30.39 16.05 -13.33
N PRO A 26 30.57 17.39 -13.35
CA PRO A 26 31.57 18.08 -12.54
C PRO A 26 31.55 17.72 -11.06
N ASP A 27 30.37 17.57 -10.46
CA ASP A 27 30.23 17.20 -9.05
C ASP A 27 30.72 15.76 -8.76
N VAL A 28 30.54 14.84 -9.71
CA VAL A 28 31.08 13.46 -9.64
C VAL A 28 32.60 13.48 -9.76
N MET A 29 33.15 14.26 -10.70
CA MET A 29 34.60 14.44 -10.86
C MET A 29 35.24 15.06 -9.61
N ASN A 30 34.57 16.04 -9.01
CA ASN A 30 35.01 16.68 -7.76
C ASN A 30 34.95 15.72 -6.57
N ALA A 31 33.89 14.91 -6.44
CA ALA A 31 33.79 13.88 -5.42
C ALA A 31 34.90 12.84 -5.55
N PHE A 32 35.12 12.30 -6.77
CA PHE A 32 36.22 11.36 -7.04
C PHE A 32 37.57 11.95 -6.65
N ARG A 33 37.89 13.15 -7.15
CA ARG A 33 39.16 13.84 -6.90
C ARG A 33 39.41 14.14 -5.42
N ARG A 34 38.34 14.43 -4.65
CA ARG A 34 38.43 14.65 -3.20
C ARG A 34 38.86 13.37 -2.49
N TYR A 35 38.17 12.25 -2.73
CA TYR A 35 38.42 11.01 -1.99
C TYR A 35 39.64 10.23 -2.50
N SER A 36 40.02 10.36 -3.78
CA SER A 36 41.29 9.86 -4.32
C SER A 36 42.50 10.73 -3.96
N GLU A 37 42.30 11.84 -3.24
CA GLU A 37 43.33 12.81 -2.85
C GLU A 37 44.12 13.38 -4.05
N GLY A 38 43.44 13.56 -5.18
CA GLY A 38 44.02 13.97 -6.45
C GLY A 38 44.70 12.85 -7.24
N GLY A 39 44.73 11.62 -6.72
CA GLY A 39 45.23 10.45 -7.41
C GLY A 39 44.36 10.01 -8.59
N ALA A 40 44.98 9.35 -9.58
CA ALA A 40 44.31 8.82 -10.76
C ALA A 40 43.39 7.61 -10.48
N HIS A 41 43.58 6.96 -9.33
CA HIS A 41 42.78 5.84 -8.85
C HIS A 41 42.43 6.04 -7.37
N MET A 42 41.27 5.54 -6.97
CA MET A 42 40.81 5.50 -5.57
C MET A 42 41.03 4.10 -4.99
N SER A 43 41.75 3.98 -3.88
CA SER A 43 41.96 2.70 -3.18
C SER A 43 40.74 2.27 -2.37
N ALA A 44 40.73 1.03 -1.84
CA ALA A 44 39.67 0.51 -0.99
C ALA A 44 39.41 1.40 0.25
N ASP A 45 40.46 1.81 0.97
CA ASP A 45 40.34 2.70 2.14
C ASP A 45 39.77 4.08 1.76
N GLN A 46 40.21 4.62 0.63
CA GLN A 46 39.71 5.90 0.11
C GLN A 46 38.23 5.81 -0.31
N PHE A 47 37.83 4.68 -0.89
CA PHE A 47 36.45 4.41 -1.29
C PHE A 47 35.54 4.13 -0.09
N ALA A 48 36.02 3.43 0.94
CA ALA A 48 35.30 3.27 2.21
C ALA A 48 34.99 4.63 2.86
N ARG A 49 35.95 5.56 2.88
CA ARG A 49 35.70 6.95 3.33
C ARG A 49 34.65 7.65 2.48
N PHE A 50 34.63 7.47 1.16
CA PHE A 50 33.57 8.04 0.30
C PHE A 50 32.18 7.48 0.68
N LEU A 51 32.06 6.17 0.88
CA LEU A 51 30.79 5.53 1.25
C LEU A 51 30.28 6.05 2.61
N VAL A 52 31.15 6.13 3.62
CA VAL A 52 30.78 6.64 4.95
C VAL A 52 30.55 8.15 4.96
N GLU A 53 31.51 8.96 4.49
CA GLU A 53 31.47 10.44 4.63
C GLU A 53 30.60 11.15 3.59
N TYR A 54 30.38 10.57 2.41
CA TYR A 54 29.62 11.20 1.31
C TYR A 54 28.25 10.55 1.06
N GLN A 55 28.17 9.22 1.06
CA GLN A 55 26.88 8.53 0.89
C GLN A 55 26.12 8.36 2.22
N GLY A 56 26.82 8.34 3.36
CA GLY A 56 26.21 8.13 4.68
C GLY A 56 26.00 6.65 5.02
N GLU A 57 26.75 5.74 4.40
CA GLU A 57 26.72 4.29 4.66
C GLU A 57 27.42 3.96 5.99
N GLU A 58 26.80 4.37 7.10
CA GLU A 58 27.28 4.15 8.46
C GLU A 58 27.52 2.65 8.73
N GLY A 59 28.78 2.27 8.93
CA GLY A 59 29.20 0.89 9.18
C GLY A 59 29.88 0.18 8.01
N CYS A 60 29.97 0.80 6.82
CA CYS A 60 30.74 0.24 5.69
C CYS A 60 32.23 0.08 6.07
N THR A 61 32.77 -1.14 5.93
CA THR A 61 34.19 -1.42 6.20
C THR A 61 35.06 -1.34 4.94
N VAL A 62 36.38 -1.28 5.13
CA VAL A 62 37.33 -1.37 4.01
C VAL A 62 37.18 -2.69 3.24
N ALA A 63 36.80 -3.79 3.90
CA ALA A 63 36.56 -5.07 3.24
C ALA A 63 35.29 -5.06 2.37
N ASP A 64 34.24 -4.35 2.79
CA ASP A 64 33.03 -4.14 1.98
C ASP A 64 33.33 -3.29 0.75
N ALA A 65 34.07 -2.20 0.94
CA ALA A 65 34.52 -1.32 -0.13
C ALA A 65 35.42 -2.05 -1.15
N ASP A 66 36.35 -2.90 -0.68
CA ASP A 66 37.22 -3.73 -1.53
C ASP A 66 36.41 -4.76 -2.32
N ARG A 67 35.44 -5.43 -1.70
CA ARG A 67 34.52 -6.35 -2.40
C ARG A 67 33.74 -5.64 -3.51
N ILE A 68 33.13 -4.50 -3.20
CA ILE A 68 32.37 -3.69 -4.18
C ILE A 68 33.29 -3.25 -5.33
N MET A 69 34.49 -2.74 -5.00
CA MET A 69 35.51 -2.35 -5.97
C MET A 69 35.93 -3.52 -6.87
N HIS A 70 36.14 -4.71 -6.31
CA HIS A 70 36.50 -5.90 -7.06
C HIS A 70 35.37 -6.32 -8.02
N GLU A 71 34.11 -6.28 -7.59
CA GLU A 71 32.96 -6.55 -8.46
C GLU A 71 32.86 -5.55 -9.61
N VAL A 72 33.02 -4.25 -9.34
CA VAL A 72 33.06 -3.19 -10.36
C VAL A 72 34.17 -3.45 -11.39
N ILE A 73 35.39 -3.71 -10.92
CA ILE A 73 36.55 -3.97 -11.78
C ILE A 73 36.34 -5.27 -12.59
N GLN A 74 35.79 -6.32 -12.00
CA GLN A 74 35.52 -7.59 -12.67
C GLN A 74 34.47 -7.47 -13.77
N ARG A 75 33.40 -6.69 -13.55
CA ARG A 75 32.34 -6.42 -14.53
C ARG A 75 32.86 -5.58 -15.71
N ARG A 76 33.69 -4.56 -15.43
CA ARG A 76 34.17 -3.59 -16.43
C ARG A 76 35.47 -3.99 -17.17
N HIS A 77 36.35 -4.78 -16.55
CA HIS A 77 37.71 -5.08 -17.07
C HIS A 77 38.03 -6.58 -17.12
N HIS A 78 37.62 -7.26 -18.18
CA HIS A 78 37.87 -8.71 -18.33
C HIS A 78 39.37 -9.09 -18.38
N LEU A 79 40.23 -8.23 -18.93
CA LEU A 79 41.66 -8.52 -19.18
C LEU A 79 42.62 -7.99 -18.09
N THR A 80 42.32 -6.86 -17.45
CA THR A 80 43.24 -6.19 -16.49
C THR A 80 42.78 -6.27 -15.03
N LYS A 81 41.78 -7.10 -14.71
CA LYS A 81 41.22 -7.25 -13.34
C LYS A 81 42.27 -7.57 -12.27
N TYR A 82 43.30 -8.36 -12.59
CA TYR A 82 44.34 -8.75 -11.62
C TYR A 82 45.44 -7.71 -11.39
N THR A 83 45.50 -6.65 -12.22
CA THR A 83 46.52 -5.60 -12.11
C THR A 83 45.98 -4.27 -11.59
N ARG A 84 44.65 -4.06 -11.62
CA ARG A 84 44.01 -2.88 -11.02
C ARG A 84 43.83 -3.10 -9.51
N ARG A 85 44.27 -2.12 -8.71
CA ARG A 85 44.13 -2.09 -7.23
C ARG A 85 43.34 -0.87 -6.73
N GLY A 86 42.53 -0.27 -7.60
CA GLY A 86 41.80 0.95 -7.33
C GLY A 86 40.83 1.30 -8.47
N LEU A 87 39.76 2.02 -8.14
CA LEU A 87 38.79 2.53 -9.12
C LEU A 87 39.37 3.73 -9.86
N SER A 88 39.35 3.73 -11.20
CA SER A 88 39.51 4.97 -11.97
C SER A 88 38.25 5.85 -11.84
N LEU A 89 38.31 7.10 -12.32
CA LEU A 89 37.13 7.97 -12.41
C LEU A 89 35.98 7.32 -13.22
N GLU A 90 36.31 6.57 -14.28
CA GLU A 90 35.30 5.90 -15.10
C GLU A 90 34.72 4.66 -14.40
N ASP A 91 35.54 3.95 -13.62
CA ASP A 91 35.11 2.78 -12.83
C ASP A 91 34.18 3.24 -11.70
N PHE A 92 34.53 4.35 -11.04
CA PHE A 92 33.70 5.03 -10.04
C PHE A 92 32.39 5.57 -10.64
N PHE A 93 32.44 6.20 -11.82
CA PHE A 93 31.22 6.67 -12.47
C PHE A 93 30.30 5.52 -12.88
N TYR A 94 30.85 4.41 -13.38
CA TYR A 94 30.10 3.19 -13.67
C TYR A 94 29.46 2.58 -12.41
N TYR A 95 30.19 2.55 -11.27
CA TYR A 95 29.68 2.11 -9.97
C TYR A 95 28.39 2.84 -9.57
N LEU A 96 28.30 4.16 -9.79
CA LEU A 96 27.13 4.96 -9.40
C LEU A 96 25.83 4.55 -10.11
N PHE A 97 25.89 3.81 -11.23
CA PHE A 97 24.73 3.26 -11.94
C PHE A 97 24.42 1.79 -11.62
N GLN A 98 25.25 1.11 -10.83
CA GLN A 98 25.01 -0.29 -10.44
C GLN A 98 24.01 -0.31 -9.27
N ASP A 99 22.73 -0.61 -9.53
CA ASP A 99 21.67 -0.57 -8.52
C ASP A 99 21.73 -1.70 -7.49
N ASP A 100 22.53 -2.74 -7.75
CA ASP A 100 22.85 -3.84 -6.84
C ASP A 100 24.08 -3.55 -5.96
N LEU A 101 25.04 -2.74 -6.43
CA LEU A 101 26.25 -2.35 -5.68
C LEU A 101 26.14 -0.99 -4.98
N ASN A 102 25.33 -0.09 -5.53
CA ASN A 102 25.03 1.25 -5.01
C ASN A 102 23.50 1.43 -4.86
N PRO A 103 22.81 0.56 -4.08
CA PRO A 103 21.36 0.58 -3.99
C PRO A 103 20.86 1.86 -3.27
N PRO A 104 19.79 2.52 -3.75
CA PRO A 104 19.27 3.73 -3.12
C PRO A 104 18.54 3.48 -1.78
N LEU A 105 18.38 2.21 -1.38
CA LEU A 105 17.74 1.77 -0.14
C LEU A 105 18.35 0.42 0.29
N PRO A 106 18.57 0.16 1.59
CA PRO A 106 19.00 -1.16 2.07
C PRO A 106 18.05 -2.28 1.66
N SER A 107 18.61 -3.39 1.17
CA SER A 107 17.86 -4.59 0.76
C SER A 107 17.34 -5.43 1.94
N GLN A 108 17.86 -5.18 3.15
CA GLN A 108 17.52 -5.92 4.36
C GLN A 108 16.48 -5.19 5.22
N VAL A 109 15.76 -5.97 6.03
CA VAL A 109 14.85 -5.48 7.07
C VAL A 109 15.68 -4.91 8.21
N HIS A 110 15.41 -3.66 8.58
CA HIS A 110 16.21 -2.90 9.54
C HIS A 110 15.36 -2.09 10.54
N HIS A 111 14.05 -2.01 10.35
CA HIS A 111 13.15 -1.53 11.38
C HIS A 111 12.99 -2.62 12.46
N ASP A 112 12.74 -2.21 13.70
CA ASP A 112 12.21 -3.10 14.73
C ASP A 112 10.88 -3.72 14.25
N MET A 113 10.80 -5.05 14.26
CA MET A 113 9.63 -5.86 13.82
C MET A 113 8.88 -6.51 15.00
N THR A 114 9.28 -6.21 16.23
CA THR A 114 8.74 -6.78 17.48
C THR A 114 7.61 -5.96 18.11
N ALA A 115 7.37 -4.73 17.63
CA ALA A 115 6.23 -3.92 18.07
C ALA A 115 4.88 -4.49 17.55
N PRO A 116 3.74 -4.15 18.17
CA PRO A 116 2.41 -4.58 17.74
C PRO A 116 2.05 -4.25 16.28
N LEU A 117 1.27 -5.09 15.58
CA LEU A 117 0.89 -4.86 14.17
C LEU A 117 0.28 -3.46 13.89
N GLN A 118 -0.44 -2.85 14.82
CA GLN A 118 -1.00 -1.50 14.63
C GLN A 118 0.07 -0.39 14.53
N HIS A 119 1.34 -0.69 14.83
CA HIS A 119 2.48 0.22 14.74
C HIS A 119 3.17 0.23 13.37
N TYR A 120 2.64 -0.48 12.37
CA TYR A 120 3.21 -0.55 11.02
C TYR A 120 2.22 -0.04 9.97
N PHE A 121 2.71 0.64 8.95
CA PHE A 121 2.03 0.70 7.66
C PHE A 121 2.16 -0.66 6.97
N ILE A 122 1.07 -1.13 6.36
CA ILE A 122 0.92 -2.48 5.81
C ILE A 122 0.58 -2.38 4.32
N TYR A 123 1.39 -3.00 3.48
CA TYR A 123 1.20 -2.98 2.03
C TYR A 123 -0.12 -3.71 1.69
N THR A 124 -1.17 -2.99 1.30
CA THR A 124 -2.53 -3.54 1.17
C THR A 124 -3.11 -3.36 -0.23
N GLY A 125 -3.61 -4.44 -0.83
CA GLY A 125 -4.40 -4.44 -2.06
C GLY A 125 -5.90 -4.22 -1.78
N HIS A 126 -6.57 -3.55 -2.72
CA HIS A 126 -8.03 -3.44 -2.82
C HIS A 126 -8.53 -4.39 -3.91
N ASN A 127 -9.67 -5.08 -3.68
CA ASN A 127 -10.31 -6.02 -4.62
C ASN A 127 -9.27 -6.87 -5.39
N SER A 128 -8.43 -7.58 -4.61
CA SER A 128 -7.11 -8.06 -5.06
C SER A 128 -7.16 -9.14 -6.15
N TYR A 129 -8.36 -9.62 -6.47
CA TYR A 129 -8.68 -10.59 -7.50
C TYR A 129 -8.99 -9.94 -8.87
N LEU A 130 -9.27 -8.63 -8.95
CA LEU A 130 -9.62 -7.97 -10.21
C LEU A 130 -8.44 -7.83 -11.16
N THR A 131 -8.63 -8.20 -12.42
CA THR A 131 -7.61 -8.05 -13.48
C THR A 131 -7.57 -6.65 -14.10
N GLY A 132 -8.64 -5.85 -13.96
CA GLY A 132 -8.73 -4.50 -14.51
C GLY A 132 -9.76 -3.61 -13.80
N ASN A 133 -10.75 -3.13 -14.55
CA ASN A 133 -11.79 -2.20 -14.09
C ASN A 133 -12.80 -2.86 -13.11
N GLN A 134 -13.51 -2.07 -12.31
CA GLN A 134 -14.40 -2.57 -11.25
C GLN A 134 -15.73 -3.15 -11.76
N LEU A 135 -16.12 -2.91 -13.02
CA LEU A 135 -17.48 -3.22 -13.52
C LEU A 135 -17.55 -4.46 -14.41
N SER A 136 -16.50 -4.77 -15.17
CA SER A 136 -16.54 -5.77 -16.25
C SER A 136 -15.23 -6.51 -16.52
N SER A 137 -14.21 -6.37 -15.66
CA SER A 137 -12.98 -7.15 -15.80
C SER A 137 -13.09 -8.55 -15.19
N ASP A 138 -12.25 -9.48 -15.65
CA ASP A 138 -12.20 -10.83 -15.09
C ASP A 138 -11.64 -10.81 -13.66
N CYS A 139 -12.10 -11.74 -12.83
CA CYS A 139 -11.51 -12.05 -11.54
C CYS A 139 -10.54 -13.23 -11.68
N SER A 140 -9.40 -13.17 -11.01
CA SER A 140 -8.37 -14.21 -11.04
C SER A 140 -7.49 -14.17 -9.80
N GLU A 141 -6.82 -15.27 -9.54
CA GLU A 141 -5.68 -15.41 -8.64
C GLU A 141 -4.41 -14.70 -9.12
N ILE A 142 -4.25 -14.44 -10.42
CA ILE A 142 -3.01 -13.89 -11.00
C ILE A 142 -2.64 -12.50 -10.45
N PRO A 143 -3.57 -11.55 -10.26
CA PRO A 143 -3.27 -10.27 -9.60
C PRO A 143 -2.87 -10.45 -8.13
N ILE A 144 -3.44 -11.45 -7.42
CA ILE A 144 -3.06 -11.80 -6.04
C ILE A 144 -1.61 -12.30 -5.97
N ILE A 145 -1.22 -13.21 -6.89
CA ILE A 145 0.15 -13.71 -7.00
C ILE A 145 1.13 -12.54 -7.22
N LYS A 146 0.87 -11.70 -8.23
CA LYS A 146 1.68 -10.51 -8.54
C LYS A 146 1.76 -9.52 -7.38
N ALA A 147 0.69 -9.39 -6.58
CA ALA A 147 0.67 -8.58 -5.38
C ALA A 147 1.60 -9.15 -4.29
N LEU A 148 1.47 -10.45 -3.97
CA LEU A 148 2.28 -11.13 -2.95
C LEU A 148 3.78 -11.11 -3.30
N GLU A 149 4.14 -11.36 -4.56
CA GLU A 149 5.52 -11.32 -5.07
C GLU A 149 6.14 -9.91 -5.04
N ARG A 150 5.31 -8.87 -5.13
CA ARG A 150 5.72 -7.46 -4.92
C ARG A 150 5.86 -7.09 -3.44
N GLY A 151 5.46 -7.97 -2.52
CA GLY A 151 5.51 -7.75 -1.07
C GLY A 151 4.21 -7.24 -0.47
N VAL A 152 3.08 -7.21 -1.20
CA VAL A 152 1.75 -6.92 -0.62
C VAL A 152 1.46 -7.93 0.49
N ARG A 153 0.99 -7.44 1.66
CA ARG A 153 0.69 -8.21 2.87
C ARG A 153 -0.80 -8.22 3.22
N GLY A 154 -1.55 -7.20 2.81
CA GLY A 154 -3.01 -7.17 2.89
C GLY A 154 -3.64 -7.57 1.56
N ILE A 155 -4.40 -8.67 1.53
CA ILE A 155 -5.15 -9.16 0.36
C ILE A 155 -6.65 -9.05 0.65
N GLU A 156 -7.46 -8.78 -0.37
CA GLU A 156 -8.91 -8.67 -0.26
C GLU A 156 -9.63 -9.65 -1.17
N LEU A 157 -10.65 -10.34 -0.63
CA LEU A 157 -11.50 -11.30 -1.33
C LEU A 157 -12.98 -11.03 -0.97
N ASP A 158 -13.79 -10.77 -1.99
CA ASP A 158 -15.23 -10.56 -1.86
C ASP A 158 -15.96 -11.88 -2.10
N LEU A 159 -16.49 -12.47 -1.03
CA LEU A 159 -17.07 -13.81 -1.02
C LEU A 159 -18.56 -13.76 -1.33
N TRP A 160 -18.95 -14.40 -2.43
CA TRP A 160 -20.34 -14.51 -2.87
C TRP A 160 -20.73 -15.98 -3.14
N PRO A 161 -22.01 -16.35 -2.92
CA PRO A 161 -22.53 -17.63 -3.39
C PRO A 161 -22.42 -17.76 -4.91
N ASN A 162 -22.09 -18.95 -5.41
CA ASN A 162 -22.24 -19.26 -6.82
C ASN A 162 -23.72 -19.34 -7.24
N SER A 163 -23.99 -19.45 -8.54
CA SER A 163 -25.36 -19.49 -9.08
C SER A 163 -26.20 -20.66 -8.53
N ALA A 164 -25.56 -21.78 -8.18
CA ALA A 164 -26.21 -22.94 -7.56
C ALA A 164 -26.39 -22.82 -6.03
N LYS A 165 -25.78 -21.79 -5.40
CA LYS A 165 -25.73 -21.54 -3.95
C LYS A 165 -25.12 -22.68 -3.11
N ASP A 166 -24.35 -23.56 -3.74
CA ASP A 166 -23.67 -24.70 -3.11
C ASP A 166 -22.16 -24.48 -2.92
N ASN A 167 -21.61 -23.39 -3.47
CA ASN A 167 -20.18 -23.10 -3.44
C ASN A 167 -19.89 -21.58 -3.44
N VAL A 168 -18.61 -21.21 -3.24
CA VAL A 168 -18.19 -19.81 -3.07
C VAL A 168 -17.29 -19.34 -4.22
N HIS A 169 -17.68 -18.21 -4.81
CA HIS A 169 -16.88 -17.45 -5.75
C HIS A 169 -16.31 -16.19 -5.13
N VAL A 170 -15.25 -15.68 -5.76
CA VAL A 170 -14.71 -14.35 -5.53
C VAL A 170 -14.99 -13.51 -6.77
N LEU A 171 -15.74 -12.42 -6.59
CA LEU A 171 -16.08 -11.43 -7.62
C LEU A 171 -16.53 -10.11 -7.00
N HIS A 172 -16.53 -9.04 -7.78
CA HIS A 172 -17.14 -7.79 -7.34
C HIS A 172 -18.66 -7.87 -7.54
N GLY A 173 -19.39 -7.88 -6.41
CA GLY A 173 -20.83 -8.13 -6.39
C GLY A 173 -21.65 -7.13 -7.20
N ARG A 174 -22.80 -7.56 -7.73
CA ARG A 174 -23.72 -6.72 -8.52
C ARG A 174 -23.11 -6.10 -9.80
N THR A 175 -21.98 -6.62 -10.28
CA THR A 175 -21.32 -6.18 -11.53
C THR A 175 -21.25 -7.28 -12.60
N LEU A 176 -20.63 -6.98 -13.74
CA LEU A 176 -20.39 -7.92 -14.85
C LEU A 176 -19.01 -8.60 -14.77
N THR A 177 -18.31 -8.53 -13.62
CA THR A 177 -16.99 -9.17 -13.48
C THR A 177 -17.10 -10.70 -13.48
N THR A 178 -16.31 -11.39 -14.30
CA THR A 178 -16.32 -12.85 -14.38
C THR A 178 -15.69 -13.47 -13.12
N PRO A 179 -16.36 -14.39 -12.40
CA PRO A 179 -15.90 -14.87 -11.09
C PRO A 179 -14.73 -15.86 -11.15
N VAL A 180 -13.96 -15.91 -10.06
CA VAL A 180 -12.98 -16.99 -9.78
C VAL A 180 -13.44 -17.83 -8.58
N THR A 181 -13.02 -19.10 -8.48
CA THR A 181 -13.35 -19.94 -7.31
C THR A 181 -12.48 -19.57 -6.11
N LEU A 182 -13.07 -19.48 -4.91
CA LEU A 182 -12.33 -19.17 -3.67
C LEU A 182 -11.12 -20.09 -3.46
N TYR A 183 -11.28 -21.41 -3.66
CA TYR A 183 -10.21 -22.40 -3.51
C TYR A 183 -8.95 -22.06 -4.34
N LYS A 184 -9.11 -21.53 -5.55
CA LYS A 184 -8.00 -21.14 -6.44
C LYS A 184 -7.24 -19.93 -5.88
N CYS A 185 -7.96 -18.94 -5.34
CA CYS A 185 -7.36 -17.80 -4.65
C CYS A 185 -6.62 -18.24 -3.38
N LEU A 186 -7.24 -19.06 -2.52
CA LEU A 186 -6.62 -19.56 -1.28
C LEU A 186 -5.36 -20.36 -1.58
N LYS A 187 -5.39 -21.26 -2.56
CA LYS A 187 -4.22 -22.06 -2.97
C LYS A 187 -3.06 -21.15 -3.42
N SER A 188 -3.35 -20.16 -4.27
CA SER A 188 -2.32 -19.23 -4.76
C SER A 188 -1.77 -18.33 -3.65
N ILE A 189 -2.60 -17.95 -2.67
CA ILE A 189 -2.13 -17.26 -1.47
C ILE A 189 -1.19 -18.18 -0.68
N LYS A 190 -1.52 -19.46 -0.48
CA LYS A 190 -0.66 -20.42 0.23
C LYS A 190 0.72 -20.51 -0.41
N GLU A 191 0.76 -20.63 -1.74
CA GLU A 191 1.98 -20.84 -2.53
C GLU A 191 2.86 -19.59 -2.57
N HIS A 192 2.29 -18.39 -2.66
CA HIS A 192 3.05 -17.14 -2.85
C HIS A 192 3.15 -16.23 -1.60
N ALA A 193 2.41 -16.51 -0.51
CA ALA A 193 2.32 -15.65 0.67
C ALA A 193 3.69 -15.19 1.18
N PHE A 194 4.65 -16.10 1.29
CA PHE A 194 5.94 -15.86 1.95
C PHE A 194 7.14 -15.86 1.01
N VAL A 195 6.92 -15.84 -0.32
CA VAL A 195 8.00 -15.81 -1.32
C VAL A 195 8.85 -14.53 -1.24
N LYS A 196 8.19 -13.37 -1.07
CA LYS A 196 8.88 -12.07 -0.99
C LYS A 196 9.24 -11.62 0.43
N SER A 197 8.52 -12.11 1.45
CA SER A 197 8.62 -11.64 2.82
C SER A 197 8.13 -12.71 3.80
N PRO A 198 8.83 -12.99 4.92
CA PRO A 198 8.37 -13.95 5.92
C PRO A 198 7.25 -13.40 6.81
N TYR A 199 6.98 -12.09 6.78
CA TYR A 199 5.99 -11.44 7.64
C TYR A 199 4.54 -11.76 7.22
N PRO A 200 3.57 -11.71 8.16
CA PRO A 200 2.23 -12.24 7.97
C PRO A 200 1.48 -11.69 6.76
N VAL A 201 0.48 -12.46 6.32
CA VAL A 201 -0.50 -12.03 5.31
C VAL A 201 -1.86 -11.87 5.99
N ILE A 202 -2.48 -10.70 5.83
CA ILE A 202 -3.84 -10.41 6.29
C ILE A 202 -4.79 -10.57 5.10
N ILE A 203 -5.72 -11.52 5.18
CA ILE A 203 -6.79 -11.69 4.20
C ILE A 203 -8.04 -10.98 4.74
N THR A 204 -8.40 -9.86 4.13
CA THR A 204 -9.69 -9.21 4.35
C THR A 204 -10.75 -9.95 3.55
N LEU A 205 -11.76 -10.48 4.24
CA LEU A 205 -12.91 -11.11 3.61
C LEU A 205 -14.09 -10.16 3.68
N GLU A 206 -14.63 -9.76 2.53
CA GLU A 206 -15.99 -9.21 2.49
C GLU A 206 -16.98 -10.36 2.30
N ASP A 207 -17.91 -10.52 3.24
CA ASP A 207 -18.68 -11.74 3.41
C ASP A 207 -20.17 -11.49 3.11
N HIS A 208 -20.63 -12.05 1.99
CA HIS A 208 -22.03 -12.05 1.53
C HIS A 208 -22.65 -13.46 1.56
N LEU A 209 -22.14 -14.34 2.44
CA LEU A 209 -22.49 -15.76 2.46
C LEU A 209 -23.59 -16.12 3.47
N THR A 210 -24.23 -17.26 3.23
CA THR A 210 -25.10 -17.94 4.22
C THR A 210 -24.27 -18.70 5.27
N PRO A 211 -24.82 -19.03 6.44
CA PRO A 211 -24.12 -19.83 7.47
C PRO A 211 -23.52 -21.15 6.96
N ASP A 212 -24.23 -21.90 6.10
CA ASP A 212 -23.71 -23.14 5.51
C ASP A 212 -22.49 -22.89 4.61
N LEU A 213 -22.51 -21.81 3.81
CA LEU A 213 -21.39 -21.42 2.98
C LEU A 213 -20.22 -20.87 3.82
N GLN A 214 -20.48 -20.18 4.93
CA GLN A 214 -19.44 -19.80 5.90
C GLN A 214 -18.77 -21.03 6.55
N ALA A 215 -19.51 -22.12 6.81
CA ALA A 215 -18.95 -23.37 7.29
C ALA A 215 -17.98 -23.95 6.25
N LYS A 216 -18.43 -24.00 4.99
CA LYS A 216 -17.63 -24.46 3.86
C LYS A 216 -16.38 -23.58 3.63
N VAL A 217 -16.45 -22.27 3.85
CA VAL A 217 -15.27 -21.39 3.85
C VAL A 217 -14.33 -21.74 4.99
N ALA A 218 -14.83 -21.95 6.22
CA ALA A 218 -14.00 -22.34 7.35
C ALA A 218 -13.26 -23.66 7.10
N GLU A 219 -13.94 -24.66 6.53
CA GLU A 219 -13.36 -25.92 6.09
C GLU A 219 -12.27 -25.70 5.03
N MET A 220 -12.58 -25.02 3.92
CA MET A 220 -11.60 -24.76 2.85
C MET A 220 -10.37 -24.01 3.36
N VAL A 221 -10.57 -22.98 4.18
CA VAL A 221 -9.49 -22.15 4.73
C VAL A 221 -8.60 -22.98 5.65
N THR A 222 -9.20 -23.79 6.53
CA THR A 222 -8.48 -24.70 7.43
C THR A 222 -7.71 -25.76 6.65
N GLN A 223 -8.32 -26.39 5.64
CA GLN A 223 -7.69 -27.40 4.80
C GLN A 223 -6.54 -26.84 3.96
N VAL A 224 -6.71 -25.65 3.38
CA VAL A 224 -5.69 -25.05 2.51
C VAL A 224 -4.51 -24.54 3.34
N PHE A 225 -4.74 -23.75 4.38
CA PHE A 225 -3.65 -23.09 5.12
C PHE A 225 -3.10 -23.93 6.29
N GLY A 226 -3.92 -24.76 6.95
CA GLY A 226 -3.49 -25.58 8.08
C GLY A 226 -2.78 -24.75 9.16
N ASP A 227 -1.59 -25.18 9.56
CA ASP A 227 -0.75 -24.51 10.57
C ASP A 227 -0.33 -23.08 10.19
N MET A 228 -0.47 -22.67 8.93
CA MET A 228 -0.23 -21.27 8.54
C MET A 228 -1.30 -20.34 9.12
N LEU A 229 -2.47 -20.81 9.54
CA LEU A 229 -3.49 -19.96 10.13
C LEU A 229 -3.08 -19.43 11.51
N TYR A 230 -3.42 -18.16 11.75
CA TYR A 230 -3.42 -17.55 13.06
C TYR A 230 -4.84 -17.18 13.47
N TYR A 231 -5.22 -17.62 14.67
CA TYR A 231 -6.43 -17.22 15.39
C TYR A 231 -6.03 -16.86 16.83
N PRO A 232 -6.64 -15.83 17.45
CA PRO A 232 -6.27 -15.34 18.77
C PRO A 232 -6.73 -16.30 19.87
N GLU A 233 -5.79 -16.78 20.68
CA GLU A 233 -6.07 -17.64 21.84
C GLU A 233 -6.75 -16.88 23.00
N ALA A 234 -6.48 -15.58 23.13
CA ALA A 234 -6.98 -14.73 24.21
C ALA A 234 -7.37 -13.33 23.70
N VAL A 235 -8.22 -12.64 24.48
CA VAL A 235 -8.52 -11.23 24.26
C VAL A 235 -7.31 -10.39 24.64
N SER A 236 -6.82 -9.56 23.70
CA SER A 236 -5.67 -8.68 23.90
C SER A 236 -6.03 -7.21 23.65
N LEU A 237 -5.33 -6.33 24.38
CA LEU A 237 -5.37 -4.87 24.22
C LEU A 237 -4.51 -4.38 23.04
N GLU A 238 -3.68 -5.25 22.46
CA GLU A 238 -2.78 -5.00 21.33
C GLU A 238 -2.75 -6.19 20.35
N PHE A 239 -2.47 -5.95 19.07
CA PHE A 239 -2.21 -7.05 18.13
C PHE A 239 -0.80 -7.62 18.35
N PRO A 240 -0.54 -8.92 18.07
CA PRO A 240 0.82 -9.44 18.09
C PRO A 240 1.70 -8.76 17.03
N SER A 241 3.01 -8.92 17.14
CA SER A 241 3.97 -8.28 16.26
C SER A 241 4.13 -8.99 14.91
N PRO A 242 4.61 -8.29 13.85
CA PRO A 242 5.01 -8.94 12.60
C PRO A 242 5.99 -10.10 12.83
N GLU A 243 6.96 -9.94 13.75
CA GLU A 243 7.93 -10.97 14.09
C GLU A 243 7.29 -12.23 14.69
N ALA A 244 6.39 -12.06 15.69
CA ALA A 244 5.68 -13.18 16.31
C ALA A 244 4.72 -13.91 15.36
N LEU A 245 4.33 -13.26 14.26
CA LEU A 245 3.39 -13.75 13.26
C LEU A 245 4.06 -14.14 11.94
N LYS A 246 5.39 -14.33 11.93
CA LYS A 246 6.11 -14.86 10.76
C LYS A 246 5.48 -16.15 10.26
N HIS A 247 5.34 -16.24 8.94
CA HIS A 247 4.70 -17.33 8.20
C HIS A 247 3.22 -17.61 8.58
N ARG A 248 2.52 -16.64 9.20
CA ARG A 248 1.09 -16.75 9.52
C ARG A 248 0.18 -15.99 8.55
N ILE A 249 -1.01 -16.54 8.37
CA ILE A 249 -2.13 -15.99 7.60
C ILE A 249 -3.25 -15.65 8.57
N ILE A 250 -3.76 -14.42 8.49
CA ILE A 250 -4.70 -13.84 9.45
C ILE A 250 -5.98 -13.46 8.71
N LEU A 251 -7.13 -14.01 9.09
CA LEU A 251 -8.41 -13.57 8.52
C LEU A 251 -8.92 -12.29 9.20
N SER A 252 -9.46 -11.38 8.40
CA SER A 252 -9.95 -10.07 8.83
C SER A 252 -11.35 -9.83 8.27
N THR A 253 -12.38 -9.95 9.10
CA THR A 253 -13.77 -9.74 8.66
C THR A 253 -14.69 -9.26 9.79
N LYS A 254 -15.93 -8.91 9.44
CA LYS A 254 -16.98 -8.51 10.39
C LYS A 254 -17.37 -9.76 11.20
N PRO A 255 -17.40 -9.72 12.55
CA PRO A 255 -17.98 -10.80 13.32
C PRO A 255 -19.43 -11.05 12.86
N PRO A 256 -19.88 -12.31 12.75
CA PRO A 256 -21.28 -12.60 12.47
C PRO A 256 -22.23 -11.93 13.48
N LYS A 257 -23.44 -11.59 13.02
CA LYS A 257 -24.47 -10.95 13.86
C LYS A 257 -24.92 -11.91 14.96
N GLU A 258 -24.35 -11.81 16.16
CA GLU A 258 -24.92 -12.42 17.37
C GLU A 258 -26.19 -11.67 17.76
N TYR A 259 -27.35 -12.28 17.50
CA TYR A 259 -28.60 -11.87 18.13
C TYR A 259 -28.57 -12.37 19.57
N LEU A 260 -28.34 -11.45 20.52
CA LEU A 260 -28.42 -11.76 21.95
C LEU A 260 -29.88 -12.07 22.31
N GLU A 261 -30.13 -13.26 22.85
CA GLU A 261 -31.38 -13.60 23.52
C GLU A 261 -31.52 -12.83 24.85
N THR A 262 -31.80 -11.53 24.80
CA THR A 262 -32.41 -10.84 25.94
C THR A 262 -33.86 -11.29 26.06
N LYS A 263 -34.08 -12.43 26.73
CA LYS A 263 -35.38 -12.80 27.28
C LYS A 263 -35.84 -11.73 28.27
N GLN A 264 -36.68 -10.81 27.81
CA GLN A 264 -37.64 -10.14 28.67
C GLN A 264 -39.04 -10.53 28.22
N ASN A 265 -39.60 -11.50 28.95
CA ASN A 265 -41.03 -11.74 28.92
C ASN A 265 -41.72 -10.43 29.37
N LYS A 266 -42.53 -9.84 28.49
CA LYS A 266 -43.71 -9.07 28.89
C LYS A 266 -44.87 -9.48 28.02
N GLU A 267 -45.98 -9.74 28.69
CA GLU A 267 -47.18 -10.38 28.16
C GLU A 267 -48.04 -9.39 27.34
N ASP A 268 -49.08 -9.94 26.70
CA ASP A 268 -50.01 -9.21 25.85
C ASP A 268 -50.67 -8.00 26.53
N GLY A 269 -50.81 -6.89 25.79
CA GLY A 269 -51.31 -5.63 26.33
C GLY A 269 -51.78 -4.63 25.26
N VAL A 270 -52.92 -4.94 24.65
CA VAL A 270 -53.89 -4.08 23.94
C VAL A 270 -53.52 -2.59 23.76
N SER A 271 -53.47 -2.14 22.49
CA SER A 271 -53.41 -0.73 22.06
C SER A 271 -54.65 0.09 22.46
N PRO A 272 -54.56 1.44 22.55
CA PRO A 272 -55.15 2.18 21.42
C PRO A 272 -54.42 3.46 20.96
N LEU A 273 -54.84 3.85 19.75
CA LEU A 273 -54.58 5.03 18.91
C LEU A 273 -54.13 6.34 19.60
N GLY A 274 -53.24 7.05 18.89
CA GLY A 274 -53.12 8.52 18.91
C GLY A 274 -52.58 9.02 17.56
N LYS A 275 -53.42 9.74 16.80
CA LYS A 275 -52.98 10.54 15.64
C LYS A 275 -52.34 11.84 16.13
N ASP A 276 -51.37 12.38 15.40
CA ASP A 276 -51.57 13.65 14.69
C ASP A 276 -50.43 13.96 13.70
N SER A 277 -50.64 14.99 12.89
CA SER A 277 -50.00 15.19 11.58
C SER A 277 -49.88 16.67 11.23
N PHE A 278 -48.93 17.01 10.34
CA PHE A 278 -48.67 18.36 9.79
C PHE A 278 -48.06 19.36 10.79
N GLU A 279 -47.30 20.40 10.41
CA GLU A 279 -46.95 20.91 9.05
C GLU A 279 -45.56 21.59 9.05
N GLU A 280 -44.98 21.83 7.86
CA GLU A 280 -43.81 22.69 7.67
C GLU A 280 -44.23 24.17 7.60
N GLU A 281 -43.38 25.10 8.04
CA GLU A 281 -43.55 26.52 7.71
C GLU A 281 -42.27 27.15 7.14
N PHE A 282 -42.44 27.88 6.03
CA PHE A 282 -41.39 28.35 5.13
C PHE A 282 -41.35 29.89 5.15
N PHE A 283 -40.19 30.51 5.30
CA PHE A 283 -40.05 31.96 5.07
C PHE A 283 -38.90 32.28 4.12
N LYS A 284 -39.27 32.81 2.95
CA LYS A 284 -38.36 33.31 1.91
C LYS A 284 -37.97 34.77 2.16
N LYS A 285 -36.78 35.16 1.68
CA LYS A 285 -36.50 36.50 1.14
C LYS A 285 -35.51 36.39 -0.04
N GLU A 286 -35.75 37.18 -1.08
CA GLU A 286 -35.19 37.10 -2.44
C GLU A 286 -34.84 38.55 -2.89
N THR A 287 -33.92 38.90 -3.80
CA THR A 287 -32.87 38.28 -4.67
C THR A 287 -31.87 39.44 -5.01
N PRO A 288 -31.01 39.51 -6.07
CA PRO A 288 -30.46 38.56 -7.08
C PRO A 288 -28.88 38.54 -7.07
N THR A 289 -28.07 37.94 -7.97
CA THR A 289 -28.19 37.66 -9.43
C THR A 289 -27.13 36.63 -9.91
N GLN A 290 -27.41 35.90 -11.01
CA GLN A 290 -26.49 35.13 -11.90
C GLN A 290 -25.71 33.95 -11.27
N SER A 291 -26.16 32.69 -11.45
CA SER A 291 -25.86 31.76 -12.58
C SER A 291 -24.35 31.45 -12.71
N GLU A 292 -23.88 30.21 -12.51
CA GLU A 292 -24.20 29.04 -13.35
C GLU A 292 -24.71 27.78 -12.60
N THR A 293 -25.06 26.75 -13.37
CA THR A 293 -25.82 25.56 -12.95
C THR A 293 -24.94 24.38 -12.52
N ASP A 294 -25.01 23.99 -11.25
CA ASP A 294 -24.61 22.64 -10.79
C ASP A 294 -25.84 21.82 -10.40
N ALA A 295 -26.09 20.74 -11.14
CA ALA A 295 -27.20 19.83 -10.88
C ALA A 295 -26.89 18.92 -9.68
N LYS A 296 -27.55 19.16 -8.55
CA LYS A 296 -27.57 18.22 -7.42
C LYS A 296 -28.32 16.94 -7.78
N TYR A 297 -27.59 15.93 -8.20
CA TYR A 297 -27.95 14.52 -8.03
C TYR A 297 -26.75 13.80 -7.43
N ASP A 298 -26.67 13.80 -6.10
CA ASP A 298 -25.69 13.02 -5.33
C ASP A 298 -26.44 12.32 -4.18
N SER A 299 -27.11 11.23 -4.56
CA SER A 299 -27.58 10.20 -3.64
C SER A 299 -26.80 8.93 -4.00
N ASP A 300 -25.58 8.82 -3.48
CA ASP A 300 -24.72 7.63 -3.61
C ASP A 300 -25.47 6.36 -3.14
N LEU A 301 -25.98 5.60 -4.11
CA LEU A 301 -26.65 4.32 -3.91
C LEU A 301 -25.61 3.19 -3.79
N ASP A 302 -24.98 3.06 -2.63
CA ASP A 302 -24.09 1.92 -2.33
C ASP A 302 -24.15 1.45 -0.85
N ASP A 303 -25.26 1.72 -0.15
CA ASP A 303 -25.47 1.25 1.24
C ASP A 303 -26.90 0.70 1.49
N GLU A 304 -27.53 0.14 0.45
CA GLU A 304 -28.68 -0.77 0.63
C GLU A 304 -28.23 -2.24 0.56
N ASP A 305 -28.09 -2.82 1.76
CA ASP A 305 -28.28 -4.25 2.02
C ASP A 305 -29.66 -4.61 1.45
N GLY A 306 -29.71 -5.19 0.24
CA GLY A 306 -30.94 -5.49 -0.46
C GLY A 306 -31.79 -6.48 0.34
N ASP A 307 -32.94 -6.02 0.81
CA ASP A 307 -33.79 -6.77 1.74
C ASP A 307 -34.39 -8.01 1.07
N PHE A 308 -33.72 -9.16 1.22
CA PHE A 308 -34.25 -10.47 0.90
C PHE A 308 -35.37 -10.83 1.88
N GLN A 309 -36.53 -10.18 1.75
CA GLN A 309 -37.70 -10.52 2.53
C GLN A 309 -38.18 -11.94 2.22
N ASN A 310 -38.40 -12.70 3.30
CA ASN A 310 -39.00 -14.03 3.35
C ASN A 310 -38.24 -15.18 2.67
N GLN A 311 -37.36 -15.81 3.45
CA GLN A 311 -37.77 -17.06 4.11
C GLN A 311 -37.12 -17.19 5.51
N LYS A 312 -37.93 -17.58 6.51
CA LYS A 312 -37.47 -17.76 7.90
C LYS A 312 -36.65 -19.04 8.05
N ALA A 313 -35.35 -18.90 8.28
CA ALA A 313 -34.55 -19.90 8.98
C ALA A 313 -33.56 -19.18 9.91
N SER A 314 -33.72 -19.39 11.23
CA SER A 314 -32.75 -18.91 12.21
C SER A 314 -31.52 -19.80 12.17
N GLN A 315 -30.44 -19.30 11.59
CA GLN A 315 -29.14 -19.97 11.62
C GLN A 315 -28.06 -18.96 12.02
N GLN A 316 -27.46 -19.18 13.18
CA GLN A 316 -26.26 -18.48 13.60
C GLN A 316 -25.11 -18.90 12.68
N ALA A 317 -24.17 -18.00 12.43
CA ALA A 317 -22.96 -18.36 11.71
C ALA A 317 -22.18 -19.46 12.46
N PRO A 318 -21.50 -20.38 11.75
CA PRO A 318 -20.79 -21.48 12.38
C PRO A 318 -19.75 -20.99 13.40
N PRO A 319 -19.70 -21.60 14.61
CA PRO A 319 -18.70 -21.25 15.62
C PRO A 319 -17.27 -21.34 15.08
N GLU A 320 -17.01 -22.26 14.15
CA GLU A 320 -15.71 -22.47 13.50
C GLU A 320 -15.29 -21.26 12.66
N TYR A 321 -16.14 -20.78 11.76
CA TYR A 321 -15.85 -19.59 10.94
C TYR A 321 -15.57 -18.36 11.81
N LYS A 322 -16.34 -18.16 12.89
CA LYS A 322 -16.11 -17.07 13.85
C LYS A 322 -14.76 -17.20 14.58
N ARG A 323 -14.32 -18.41 14.92
CA ARG A 323 -13.03 -18.66 15.60
C ARG A 323 -11.82 -18.36 14.71
N LEU A 324 -11.95 -18.52 13.39
CA LEU A 324 -10.87 -18.22 12.44
C LEU A 324 -10.62 -16.72 12.23
N ILE A 325 -11.48 -15.82 12.74
CA ILE A 325 -11.34 -14.37 12.56
C ILE A 325 -10.26 -13.82 13.49
N GLY A 326 -9.06 -13.60 12.94
CA GLY A 326 -7.94 -13.03 13.68
C GLY A 326 -8.00 -11.51 13.90
N ILE A 327 -8.68 -10.78 13.03
CA ILE A 327 -8.88 -9.32 13.16
C ILE A 327 -10.37 -8.99 12.97
N HIS A 328 -11.05 -8.62 14.05
CA HIS A 328 -12.47 -8.26 14.00
C HIS A 328 -12.69 -6.87 13.42
N ALA A 329 -13.52 -6.77 12.38
CA ALA A 329 -13.93 -5.51 11.76
C ALA A 329 -15.20 -4.93 12.41
N CYS A 330 -15.21 -3.62 12.66
CA CYS A 330 -16.37 -2.89 13.20
C CYS A 330 -17.02 -1.95 12.16
N LYS A 331 -18.36 -1.84 12.17
CA LYS A 331 -19.12 -0.85 11.37
C LYS A 331 -19.21 0.51 12.12
N ALA A 332 -19.20 1.63 11.39
CA ALA A 332 -19.42 2.97 11.92
C ALA A 332 -20.92 3.34 12.09
N LYS A 333 -21.73 2.45 12.68
CA LYS A 333 -23.21 2.56 12.74
C LYS A 333 -23.75 3.89 13.28
N HIS A 334 -23.01 4.53 14.20
CA HIS A 334 -23.39 5.81 14.83
C HIS A 334 -22.49 6.96 14.35
N GLY A 335 -21.99 6.87 13.12
CA GLY A 335 -21.06 7.81 12.51
C GLY A 335 -19.59 7.50 12.80
N VAL A 336 -18.72 7.97 11.90
CA VAL A 336 -17.27 7.73 11.93
C VAL A 336 -16.64 8.23 13.24
N ARG A 337 -16.96 9.46 13.66
CA ARG A 337 -16.40 10.03 14.89
C ARG A 337 -16.74 9.19 16.12
N HIS A 338 -17.97 8.68 16.23
CA HIS A 338 -18.35 7.77 17.31
C HIS A 338 -17.45 6.53 17.30
N ALA A 339 -17.30 5.86 16.16
CA ALA A 339 -16.48 4.65 16.03
C ALA A 339 -14.98 4.86 16.40
N LEU A 340 -14.44 6.06 16.09
CA LEU A 340 -13.08 6.49 16.44
C LEU A 340 -12.89 6.78 17.95
N VAL A 341 -13.94 7.23 18.64
CA VAL A 341 -13.87 7.56 20.08
C VAL A 341 -14.39 6.45 21.00
N THR A 342 -15.18 5.49 20.51
CA THR A 342 -15.69 4.37 21.32
C THR A 342 -14.52 3.51 21.84
N ALA A 343 -14.25 3.65 23.15
CA ALA A 343 -13.33 2.78 23.86
C ALA A 343 -13.77 1.31 23.76
N SER A 344 -12.79 0.41 23.62
CA SER A 344 -13.01 -1.03 23.70
C SER A 344 -11.83 -1.68 24.39
N ASP A 345 -12.16 -2.68 25.20
CA ASP A 345 -11.30 -3.70 25.79
C ASP A 345 -10.54 -4.54 24.74
N LYS A 346 -10.93 -4.48 23.46
CA LYS A 346 -10.31 -5.26 22.37
C LYS A 346 -9.78 -4.35 21.28
N VAL A 347 -8.70 -4.78 20.64
CA VAL A 347 -8.29 -4.22 19.35
C VAL A 347 -9.31 -4.55 18.26
N LYS A 348 -9.57 -3.59 17.38
CA LYS A 348 -10.52 -3.73 16.26
C LYS A 348 -9.95 -3.13 14.98
N ARG A 349 -10.54 -3.49 13.84
CA ARG A 349 -10.32 -2.84 12.55
C ARG A 349 -11.53 -1.99 12.16
N LEU A 350 -11.32 -0.70 11.90
CA LEU A 350 -12.30 0.13 11.19
C LEU A 350 -11.94 0.16 9.71
N SER A 351 -12.95 0.16 8.83
CA SER A 351 -12.78 0.42 7.40
C SER A 351 -13.59 1.66 7.03
N LEU A 352 -12.97 2.57 6.29
CA LEU A 352 -13.60 3.79 5.76
C LEU A 352 -13.27 3.91 4.26
N ASN A 353 -14.17 4.46 3.47
CA ASN A 353 -13.82 4.90 2.11
C ASN A 353 -12.98 6.19 2.16
N GLU A 354 -12.38 6.57 1.04
CA GLU A 354 -11.51 7.75 0.95
C GLU A 354 -12.21 9.07 1.36
N GLN A 355 -13.49 9.25 1.02
CA GLN A 355 -14.26 10.47 1.32
C GLN A 355 -14.65 10.55 2.79
N GLU A 356 -14.99 9.42 3.42
CA GLU A 356 -15.20 9.34 4.87
C GLU A 356 -13.92 9.70 5.63
N LEU A 357 -12.76 9.22 5.18
CA LEU A 357 -11.48 9.59 5.77
C LEU A 357 -11.17 11.07 5.56
N GLU A 358 -11.38 11.64 4.37
CA GLU A 358 -11.21 13.09 4.12
C GLU A 358 -12.06 13.91 5.09
N LYS A 359 -13.35 13.57 5.23
CA LYS A 359 -14.28 14.21 6.18
C LYS A 359 -13.81 14.05 7.63
N ALA A 360 -13.30 12.88 8.02
CA ALA A 360 -12.79 12.61 9.37
C ALA A 360 -11.46 13.35 9.66
N ALA A 361 -10.51 13.35 8.74
CA ALA A 361 -9.27 14.11 8.83
C ALA A 361 -9.52 15.62 8.92
N ALA A 362 -10.47 16.13 8.13
CA ALA A 362 -10.87 17.53 8.13
C ALA A 362 -11.56 17.94 9.45
N SER A 363 -12.40 17.09 10.04
CA SER A 363 -13.20 17.43 11.24
C SER A 363 -12.57 17.04 12.58
N CYS A 364 -11.85 15.92 12.63
CA CYS A 364 -11.38 15.27 13.86
C CYS A 364 -10.08 14.47 13.66
N GLY A 365 -9.11 14.97 12.88
CA GLY A 365 -7.85 14.27 12.57
C GLY A 365 -7.07 13.75 13.79
N THR A 366 -7.11 14.42 14.95
CA THR A 366 -6.49 13.93 16.20
C THR A 366 -7.23 12.73 16.81
N ASP A 367 -8.56 12.61 16.63
CA ASP A 367 -9.31 11.40 16.98
C ASP A 367 -8.89 10.22 16.07
N VAL A 368 -8.58 10.49 14.79
CA VAL A 368 -8.05 9.48 13.84
C VAL A 368 -6.65 8.99 14.27
N VAL A 369 -5.74 9.91 14.59
CA VAL A 369 -4.40 9.56 15.11
C VAL A 369 -4.50 8.74 16.39
N ARG A 370 -5.30 9.16 17.37
CA ARG A 370 -5.52 8.40 18.61
C ARG A 370 -6.08 7.00 18.33
N PHE A 371 -6.99 6.86 17.36
CA PHE A 371 -7.52 5.56 16.97
C PHE A 371 -6.42 4.64 16.42
N THR A 372 -5.57 5.14 15.53
CA THR A 372 -4.51 4.34 14.86
C THR A 372 -3.31 4.01 15.75
N GLN A 373 -3.17 4.63 16.93
CA GLN A 373 -2.18 4.21 17.94
C GLN A 373 -2.47 2.80 18.49
N ARG A 374 -3.75 2.41 18.60
CA ARG A 374 -4.21 1.13 19.20
C ARG A 374 -4.94 0.19 18.24
N ASN A 375 -5.60 0.73 17.22
CA ASN A 375 -6.46 -0.02 16.30
C ASN A 375 -5.95 0.07 14.86
N ILE A 376 -6.41 -0.84 14.01
CA ILE A 376 -6.11 -0.81 12.57
C ILE A 376 -7.18 0.00 11.85
N LEU A 377 -6.77 0.99 11.06
CA LEU A 377 -7.62 1.70 10.11
C LEU A 377 -7.29 1.22 8.69
N ARG A 378 -8.28 0.60 8.03
CA ARG A 378 -8.28 0.36 6.59
C ARG A 378 -8.98 1.51 5.88
N VAL A 379 -8.40 1.92 4.76
CA VAL A 379 -8.95 2.96 3.88
C VAL A 379 -9.02 2.37 2.48
N PHE A 380 -10.14 2.52 1.79
CA PHE A 380 -10.34 1.96 0.46
C PHE A 380 -10.89 2.99 -0.55
N PRO A 381 -10.71 2.76 -1.86
CA PRO A 381 -11.15 3.70 -2.89
C PRO A 381 -12.69 3.75 -2.96
N LYS A 382 -13.25 4.92 -3.27
CA LYS A 382 -14.71 5.06 -3.45
C LYS A 382 -15.24 4.34 -4.71
N GLY A 383 -16.49 3.90 -4.69
CA GLY A 383 -17.13 3.13 -5.77
C GLY A 383 -17.11 3.83 -7.14
N THR A 384 -17.21 5.17 -7.17
CA THR A 384 -17.10 5.97 -8.41
C THR A 384 -15.74 5.87 -9.13
N ARG A 385 -14.72 5.21 -8.55
CA ARG A 385 -13.44 4.90 -9.21
C ARG A 385 -13.52 3.63 -10.07
N VAL A 386 -14.53 3.55 -10.94
CA VAL A 386 -14.83 2.39 -11.80
C VAL A 386 -13.64 1.93 -12.68
N THR A 387 -12.73 2.85 -13.03
CA THR A 387 -11.49 2.59 -13.78
C THR A 387 -10.32 2.08 -12.93
N SER A 388 -10.55 1.69 -11.68
CA SER A 388 -9.53 1.19 -10.75
C SER A 388 -8.40 2.20 -10.46
N SER A 389 -8.75 3.49 -10.46
CA SER A 389 -7.85 4.56 -10.02
C SER A 389 -7.63 4.54 -8.49
N ASN A 390 -6.66 5.30 -7.98
CA ASN A 390 -6.30 5.32 -6.56
C ASN A 390 -6.23 6.75 -5.98
N PHE A 391 -6.62 6.90 -4.71
CA PHE A 391 -6.50 8.15 -3.93
C PHE A 391 -5.05 8.46 -3.55
N HIS A 392 -4.79 9.67 -3.03
CA HIS A 392 -3.45 10.11 -2.65
C HIS A 392 -3.08 9.57 -1.26
N PRO A 393 -2.09 8.67 -1.08
CA PRO A 393 -1.96 7.90 0.15
C PRO A 393 -1.60 8.74 1.40
N MET A 394 -1.05 9.95 1.21
CA MET A 394 -0.71 10.82 2.33
C MET A 394 -1.92 11.24 3.17
N MET A 395 -3.15 11.21 2.63
CA MET A 395 -4.35 11.53 3.41
C MET A 395 -4.54 10.61 4.62
N GLY A 396 -4.22 9.31 4.49
CA GLY A 396 -4.35 8.33 5.58
C GLY A 396 -3.06 8.11 6.36
N TRP A 397 -1.93 8.01 5.67
CA TRP A 397 -0.62 7.78 6.28
C TRP A 397 -0.25 8.84 7.33
N THR A 398 -0.62 10.10 7.10
CA THR A 398 -0.39 11.22 8.04
C THR A 398 -1.20 11.14 9.32
N HIS A 399 -2.31 10.40 9.29
CA HIS A 399 -3.16 10.09 10.43
C HIS A 399 -2.86 8.69 11.01
N GLY A 400 -1.74 8.07 10.59
CA GLY A 400 -1.29 6.76 11.07
C GLY A 400 -2.07 5.56 10.52
N ALA A 401 -2.91 5.74 9.49
CA ALA A 401 -3.73 4.66 8.92
C ALA A 401 -2.84 3.59 8.27
N GLN A 402 -3.01 2.35 8.72
CA GLN A 402 -2.08 1.25 8.44
C GLN A 402 -2.36 0.57 7.09
N MET A 403 -3.63 0.31 6.78
CA MET A 403 -4.04 -0.48 5.62
C MET A 403 -4.69 0.41 4.55
N LEU A 404 -3.87 1.15 3.79
CA LEU A 404 -4.37 1.85 2.60
C LEU A 404 -4.51 0.83 1.47
N ALA A 405 -5.74 0.37 1.22
CA ALA A 405 -6.05 -0.61 0.20
C ALA A 405 -6.05 0.06 -1.18
N PHE A 406 -5.13 -0.37 -2.05
CA PHE A 406 -4.93 0.19 -3.39
C PHE A 406 -5.28 -0.82 -4.48
N ASN A 407 -5.93 -0.35 -5.55
CA ASN A 407 -6.12 -1.11 -6.78
C ASN A 407 -4.74 -1.36 -7.43
N MET A 408 -4.18 -2.57 -7.26
CA MET A 408 -2.83 -2.94 -7.72
C MET A 408 -2.74 -3.19 -9.22
N GLN A 409 -3.89 -3.47 -9.85
CA GLN A 409 -4.10 -3.57 -11.30
C GLN A 409 -4.29 -2.20 -11.97
N GLY A 410 -4.46 -1.13 -11.18
CA GLY A 410 -4.51 0.25 -11.67
C GLY A 410 -3.14 0.78 -12.10
N TYR A 411 -3.07 2.08 -12.39
CA TYR A 411 -1.83 2.74 -12.81
C TYR A 411 -1.72 4.17 -12.26
N GLY A 412 -0.56 4.78 -12.48
CA GLY A 412 -0.32 6.20 -12.25
C GLY A 412 0.23 6.55 -10.86
N LYS A 413 0.37 7.86 -10.65
CA LYS A 413 1.22 8.47 -9.61
C LYS A 413 0.97 7.96 -8.19
N CYS A 414 -0.30 7.83 -7.79
CA CYS A 414 -0.64 7.37 -6.44
C CYS A 414 -0.15 5.93 -6.19
N LEU A 415 -0.31 5.03 -7.16
CA LEU A 415 0.17 3.65 -7.06
C LEU A 415 1.70 3.58 -7.08
N TRP A 416 2.38 4.45 -7.83
CA TRP A 416 3.85 4.56 -7.79
C TRP A 416 4.37 5.04 -6.44
N MET A 417 3.69 6.01 -5.80
CA MET A 417 4.02 6.42 -4.43
C MET A 417 3.85 5.27 -3.44
N MET A 418 2.78 4.48 -3.61
CA MET A 418 2.50 3.30 -2.81
C MET A 418 3.60 2.23 -2.97
N HIS A 419 3.97 1.87 -4.20
CA HIS A 419 5.11 0.99 -4.47
C HIS A 419 6.43 1.54 -3.88
N GLY A 420 6.70 2.83 -4.05
CA GLY A 420 7.92 3.47 -3.55
C GLY A 420 8.07 3.42 -2.04
N MET A 421 7.00 3.76 -1.30
CA MET A 421 6.96 3.70 0.18
C MET A 421 7.33 2.31 0.69
N PHE A 422 6.82 1.26 0.05
CA PHE A 422 7.03 -0.13 0.47
C PHE A 422 8.22 -0.82 -0.20
N ARG A 423 9.11 -0.09 -0.90
CA ARG A 423 10.49 -0.53 -1.12
C ARG A 423 11.36 -0.36 0.14
N ALA A 424 10.95 0.47 1.09
CA ALA A 424 11.62 0.64 2.37
C ALA A 424 11.62 -0.66 3.20
N ASN A 425 12.47 -0.72 4.24
CA ASN A 425 12.57 -1.86 5.15
C ASN A 425 12.75 -3.22 4.43
N GLY A 426 13.70 -3.29 3.49
CA GLY A 426 13.97 -4.48 2.68
C GLY A 426 12.86 -4.91 1.70
N GLY A 427 11.86 -4.05 1.47
CA GLY A 427 10.71 -4.39 0.63
C GLY A 427 9.80 -5.46 1.24
N CYS A 428 9.81 -5.61 2.58
CA CYS A 428 9.14 -6.71 3.27
C CYS A 428 7.62 -6.52 3.45
N GLY A 429 7.06 -5.40 2.99
CA GLY A 429 5.63 -5.10 3.04
C GLY A 429 5.12 -4.50 4.36
N TYR A 430 6.01 -4.31 5.34
CA TYR A 430 5.75 -3.66 6.63
C TYR A 430 6.75 -2.52 6.86
N VAL A 431 6.26 -1.32 7.16
CA VAL A 431 7.10 -0.16 7.49
C VAL A 431 6.65 0.41 8.83
N LYS A 432 7.51 0.35 9.86
CA LYS A 432 7.18 0.88 11.19
C LYS A 432 6.81 2.36 11.09
N LYS A 433 5.72 2.76 11.73
CA LYS A 433 5.28 4.17 11.79
C LYS A 433 6.32 5.01 12.55
N PRO A 434 6.40 6.32 12.30
CA PRO A 434 7.14 7.23 13.18
C PRO A 434 6.55 7.28 14.60
N ASP A 435 7.39 7.50 15.62
CA ASP A 435 6.99 7.42 17.04
C ASP A 435 5.83 8.35 17.40
N PHE A 436 5.75 9.54 16.81
CA PHE A 436 4.64 10.49 17.03
C PHE A 436 3.27 10.01 16.50
N LEU A 437 3.21 8.91 15.72
CA LEU A 437 1.97 8.25 15.28
C LEU A 437 1.71 6.91 15.98
N MET A 438 2.54 6.56 16.98
CA MET A 438 2.40 5.36 17.81
C MET A 438 2.20 5.75 19.27
N ASN A 439 2.98 6.72 19.74
CA ASN A 439 3.04 7.17 21.11
C ASN A 439 2.50 8.60 21.25
N ARG A 440 2.20 8.99 22.50
CA ARG A 440 1.96 10.39 22.87
C ARG A 440 3.29 11.09 23.10
N GLY A 441 3.29 12.42 22.98
CA GLY A 441 4.48 13.22 23.27
C GLY A 441 4.80 13.30 24.78
N PRO A 442 5.93 13.94 25.14
CA PRO A 442 6.42 14.02 26.52
C PRO A 442 5.45 14.67 27.51
N TYR A 443 4.50 15.48 27.04
CA TYR A 443 3.47 16.15 27.83
C TYR A 443 2.09 15.49 27.65
N ASN A 444 2.07 14.20 27.29
CA ASN A 444 0.86 13.41 27.02
C ASN A 444 0.02 13.93 25.82
N GLU A 445 0.62 14.74 24.95
CA GLU A 445 -0.03 15.33 23.79
C GLU A 445 -0.20 14.33 22.64
N LEU A 446 -1.27 14.50 21.86
CA LEU A 446 -1.47 13.80 20.60
C LEU A 446 -0.85 14.60 19.45
N PHE A 447 -0.29 13.92 18.46
CA PHE A 447 0.12 14.56 17.21
C PHE A 447 -1.11 15.10 16.47
N ASP A 448 -1.02 16.37 16.08
CA ASP A 448 -2.01 17.05 15.22
C ASP A 448 -1.40 17.26 13.82
N PRO A 449 -1.88 16.54 12.78
CA PRO A 449 -1.39 16.68 11.42
C PRO A 449 -1.57 18.07 10.80
N LYS A 450 -2.43 18.93 11.38
CA LYS A 450 -2.66 20.31 10.90
C LYS A 450 -1.75 21.33 11.56
N ARG A 451 -1.11 21.00 12.68
CA ARG A 451 -0.26 21.93 13.43
C ARG A 451 1.01 22.23 12.62
N PRO A 452 1.37 23.51 12.41
CA PRO A 452 2.61 23.86 11.71
C PRO A 452 3.84 23.42 12.52
N VAL A 453 4.87 22.95 11.81
CA VAL A 453 6.11 22.41 12.38
C VAL A 453 7.31 23.16 11.83
N VAL A 454 8.33 23.36 12.67
CA VAL A 454 9.59 24.01 12.28
C VAL A 454 10.39 23.11 11.32
N VAL A 455 11.01 23.71 10.30
CA VAL A 455 11.86 22.99 9.34
C VAL A 455 13.07 22.38 10.05
N ARG A 456 13.14 21.05 10.10
CA ARG A 456 14.24 20.30 10.75
C ARG A 456 15.38 19.91 9.80
N LYS A 457 15.10 19.68 8.51
CA LYS A 457 16.09 19.31 7.48
C LYS A 457 15.71 19.93 6.13
N THR A 458 16.73 20.33 5.36
CA THR A 458 16.58 20.85 4.00
C THR A 458 17.10 19.82 3.00
N LEU A 459 16.22 19.34 2.12
CA LEU A 459 16.61 18.47 1.01
C LEU A 459 16.96 19.33 -0.22
N LYS A 460 18.18 19.21 -0.71
CA LYS A 460 18.62 19.73 -2.02
C LYS A 460 18.73 18.56 -2.99
N VAL A 461 18.11 18.68 -4.15
CA VAL A 461 18.18 17.67 -5.23
C VAL A 461 18.78 18.34 -6.47
N SER A 462 19.91 17.82 -6.95
CA SER A 462 20.52 18.17 -8.22
C SER A 462 20.21 17.07 -9.24
N VAL A 463 19.67 17.42 -10.41
CA VAL A 463 19.47 16.47 -11.51
C VAL A 463 20.56 16.73 -12.54
N TYR A 464 21.45 15.76 -12.76
CA TYR A 464 22.62 15.92 -13.64
C TYR A 464 22.37 15.41 -15.06
N LEU A 465 21.85 14.18 -15.18
CA LEU A 465 21.61 13.49 -16.45
C LEU A 465 20.52 12.43 -16.28
N GLY A 466 20.01 11.91 -17.41
CA GLY A 466 19.23 10.69 -17.47
C GLY A 466 19.82 9.74 -18.50
N ASP A 467 20.11 8.51 -18.09
CA ASP A 467 20.58 7.43 -18.97
C ASP A 467 19.54 6.29 -19.05
N GLY A 468 19.75 5.30 -19.92
CA GLY A 468 18.95 4.07 -19.98
C GLY A 468 17.69 4.12 -20.85
N TRP A 469 17.07 5.29 -21.07
CA TRP A 469 15.82 5.43 -21.85
C TRP A 469 15.81 4.76 -23.24
N ARG A 470 16.98 4.66 -23.90
CA ARG A 470 17.15 3.99 -25.20
C ARG A 470 16.99 2.47 -25.14
N LEU A 471 17.02 1.88 -23.94
CA LEU A 471 16.90 0.44 -23.68
C LEU A 471 15.43 0.06 -23.47
N ASP A 472 14.68 0.92 -22.79
CA ASP A 472 13.27 0.67 -22.44
C ASP A 472 12.28 1.01 -23.56
N PHE A 473 12.68 1.87 -24.50
CA PHE A 473 11.81 2.34 -25.58
C PHE A 473 12.45 2.17 -26.96
N SER A 474 11.70 1.56 -27.90
CA SER A 474 12.05 1.58 -29.32
C SER A 474 12.23 3.02 -29.81
N HIS A 475 13.17 3.25 -30.73
CA HIS A 475 13.35 4.54 -31.39
C HIS A 475 12.11 5.05 -32.13
N THR A 476 11.13 4.17 -32.41
CA THR A 476 9.85 4.50 -33.05
C THR A 476 8.69 4.73 -32.07
N HIS A 477 8.88 4.62 -30.76
CA HIS A 477 7.77 4.74 -29.79
C HIS A 477 7.25 6.18 -29.59
N PHE A 478 8.02 7.19 -29.97
CA PHE A 478 7.69 8.60 -29.70
C PHE A 478 7.50 9.43 -30.98
N ASP A 479 8.44 9.32 -31.91
CA ASP A 479 8.38 9.91 -33.25
C ASP A 479 9.05 8.94 -34.24
N SER A 480 8.60 8.94 -35.50
CA SER A 480 9.28 8.23 -36.59
C SER A 480 10.57 8.93 -37.04
N PHE A 481 10.74 10.20 -36.68
CA PHE A 481 11.68 11.12 -37.34
C PHE A 481 12.63 11.88 -36.39
N SER A 482 12.45 11.79 -35.08
CA SER A 482 13.30 12.43 -34.07
C SER A 482 13.45 11.57 -32.80
N PRO A 483 14.53 11.79 -32.01
CA PRO A 483 14.60 11.23 -30.66
C PRO A 483 13.60 11.95 -29.73
N PRO A 484 13.06 11.24 -28.72
CA PRO A 484 12.18 11.84 -27.71
C PRO A 484 12.82 12.99 -26.92
N ASP A 485 12.04 14.05 -26.70
CA ASP A 485 12.36 15.12 -25.75
C ASP A 485 12.00 14.70 -24.32
N PHE A 486 13.01 14.61 -23.44
CA PHE A 486 12.81 14.27 -22.03
C PHE A 486 12.96 15.49 -21.13
N TYR A 487 12.13 15.54 -20.08
CA TYR A 487 12.31 16.42 -18.94
C TYR A 487 12.15 15.63 -17.63
N THR A 488 12.88 16.04 -16.60
CA THR A 488 12.76 15.42 -15.26
C THR A 488 11.93 16.31 -14.34
N LYS A 489 10.93 15.73 -13.66
CA LYS A 489 10.12 16.42 -12.66
C LYS A 489 10.33 15.82 -11.27
N VAL A 490 11.08 16.52 -10.43
CA VAL A 490 11.16 16.21 -9.00
C VAL A 490 9.84 16.63 -8.33
N SER A 491 9.26 15.78 -7.48
CA SER A 491 8.05 16.10 -6.71
C SER A 491 8.17 15.54 -5.31
N ARG A 492 8.00 16.40 -4.30
CA ARG A 492 8.09 16.02 -2.88
C ARG A 492 6.71 15.72 -2.33
N HIS A 493 6.49 14.47 -1.92
CA HIS A 493 5.24 14.02 -1.29
C HIS A 493 5.50 13.66 0.17
N ILE A 494 5.40 14.66 1.05
CA ILE A 494 5.69 14.52 2.48
C ILE A 494 4.54 15.13 3.28
N SER A 495 4.19 14.46 4.37
CA SER A 495 3.67 15.08 5.60
C SER A 495 4.12 14.32 6.86
N PHE A 496 5.07 13.38 6.71
CA PHE A 496 5.84 12.85 7.84
C PHE A 496 6.95 13.81 8.22
N HIS A 497 6.78 14.42 9.39
CA HIS A 497 7.78 15.28 10.01
C HIS A 497 8.81 14.39 10.72
N CYS A 498 10.10 14.52 10.43
CA CYS A 498 11.14 13.75 11.13
C CYS A 498 11.32 14.26 12.57
N TYR A 499 10.46 13.78 13.48
CA TYR A 499 10.74 13.78 14.90
C TYR A 499 11.64 12.59 15.23
N THR A 500 12.94 12.82 15.09
CA THR A 500 13.96 12.24 15.98
C THR A 500 13.83 12.88 17.36
#